data_AF-A4WZW3-F1
#
_entry.id   AF-A4WZW3-F1
#
_cell.length_a   1.000
_cell.length_b   1.000
_cell.length_c   1.000
_cell.angle_alpha   90.00
_cell.angle_beta   90.00
_cell.angle_gamma   90.00
#
_symmetry.space_group_name_H-M   'P 1'
#
loop_
_entity.id
_entity.type
_entity.pdbx_description
1 polymer ?
#
loop_
_entity_poly.entity_id
_entity_poly.type
_entity_poly.pdbx_seq_one_letter_code
_entity_poly.pdbx_strand_id
1 'polypeptide(L)'
;MTAAPALAPPAAAAPPAVGLLAPVALVDVALALVWGMGLVTSTGTILIHAAVVAAAAAAGLVFRPGLGAEIALRAALLLLLGPLGGLVLLIAGAGPARIAPEGLQDESLTAPPRRAEALADAIRQGRRRQPLPEPPRPFAPLFREGPLDRQFRAISVISRHYRPDMLPALRVALASPVPGLRVQAAAIFARLRGHYGEMAKELLAAPAAPPASAEARRLAGRCAEAAASGFVDEAVAARLRARQAELLDLAGPEAPGEAADPPPEASGTARDPGRPLKRHSCGGIA
;
A
#
# COMPACT_ATOMS: atom_id res chain seq x y z
N MET A 1 -7.66 34.72 -41.15
CA MET A 1 -6.45 34.98 -40.36
C MET A 1 -6.87 35.17 -38.91
N THR A 2 -6.86 34.10 -38.13
CA THR A 2 -7.25 34.09 -36.71
C THR A 2 -5.98 34.26 -35.87
N ALA A 3 -5.94 35.33 -35.07
CA ALA A 3 -4.80 35.64 -34.21
C ALA A 3 -4.69 34.63 -33.06
N ALA A 4 -3.49 34.09 -32.84
CA ALA A 4 -3.21 33.17 -31.75
C ALA A 4 -3.29 33.92 -30.39
N PRO A 5 -3.93 33.33 -29.37
CA PRO A 5 -4.05 33.96 -28.06
C PRO A 5 -2.69 34.09 -27.38
N ALA A 6 -2.40 35.29 -26.86
CA ALA A 6 -1.20 35.57 -26.09
C ALA A 6 -1.18 34.73 -24.80
N LEU A 7 -0.12 33.96 -24.62
CA LEU A 7 0.15 33.19 -23.39
C LEU A 7 0.33 34.14 -22.21
N ALA A 8 -0.49 33.97 -21.18
CA ALA A 8 -0.36 34.71 -19.93
C ALA A 8 0.99 34.40 -19.25
N PRO A 9 1.65 35.40 -18.63
CA PRO A 9 2.92 35.17 -17.94
C PRO A 9 2.73 34.16 -16.79
N PRO A 10 3.71 33.27 -16.57
CA PRO A 10 3.64 32.30 -15.48
C PRO A 10 3.55 33.00 -14.13
N ALA A 11 2.57 32.61 -13.33
CA ALA A 11 2.40 33.11 -11.97
C ALA A 11 3.68 32.85 -11.16
N ALA A 12 4.21 33.90 -10.53
CA ALA A 12 5.41 33.80 -9.70
C ALA A 12 5.24 32.71 -8.64
N ALA A 13 6.18 31.77 -8.60
CA ALA A 13 6.17 30.65 -7.67
C ALA A 13 6.08 31.16 -6.22
N ALA A 14 5.05 30.73 -5.50
CA ALA A 14 4.87 31.11 -4.10
C ALA A 14 6.06 30.60 -3.27
N PRO A 15 6.59 31.40 -2.32
CA PRO A 15 7.70 30.97 -1.49
C PRO A 15 7.33 29.71 -0.69
N PRO A 16 8.28 28.77 -0.52
CA PRO A 16 8.02 27.50 0.12
C PRO A 16 7.53 27.70 1.56
N ALA A 17 6.56 26.88 1.98
CA ALA A 17 5.88 26.93 3.28
C ALA A 17 6.78 26.68 4.52
N VAL A 18 8.10 26.68 4.34
CA VAL A 18 9.13 26.45 5.37
C VAL A 18 9.27 27.65 6.32
N GLY A 19 8.87 28.85 5.88
CA GLY A 19 9.13 30.11 6.60
C GLY A 19 8.56 30.20 8.02
N LEU A 20 7.44 29.53 8.32
CA LEU A 20 6.80 29.58 9.66
C LEU A 20 7.24 28.46 10.61
N LEU A 21 7.77 27.34 10.11
CA LEU A 21 8.17 26.21 10.95
C LEU A 21 9.56 26.39 11.57
N ALA A 22 10.48 27.01 10.83
CA ALA A 22 11.83 27.31 11.30
C ALA A 22 11.88 28.14 12.60
N PRO A 23 11.14 29.27 12.75
CA PRO A 23 11.17 30.05 13.98
C PRO A 23 10.55 29.31 15.16
N VAL A 24 9.47 28.53 14.95
CA VAL A 24 8.86 27.71 16.01
C VAL A 24 9.84 26.66 16.51
N ALA A 25 10.51 25.95 15.60
CA ALA A 25 11.53 24.97 15.96
C ALA A 25 12.70 25.59 16.73
N LEU A 26 13.14 26.80 16.35
CA LEU A 26 14.20 27.52 17.06
C LEU A 26 13.78 27.87 18.50
N VAL A 27 12.56 28.35 18.69
CA VAL A 27 12.01 28.67 20.02
C VAL A 27 11.86 27.41 20.87
N ASP A 28 11.39 26.31 20.29
CA ASP A 28 11.27 25.00 20.96
C ASP A 28 12.64 24.49 21.45
N VAL A 29 13.68 24.57 20.61
CA VAL A 29 15.05 24.19 20.99
C VAL A 29 15.58 25.08 22.12
N ALA A 30 15.41 26.40 22.01
CA ALA A 30 15.84 27.33 23.05
C ALA A 30 15.12 27.06 24.38
N LEU A 31 13.81 26.81 24.33
CA LEU A 31 13.00 26.50 25.50
C LEU A 31 13.41 25.18 26.15
N ALA A 32 13.71 24.15 25.35
CA ALA A 32 14.24 22.88 25.85
C ALA A 32 15.60 23.03 26.54
N LEU A 33 16.50 23.88 25.99
CA LEU A 33 17.79 24.18 26.61
C LEU A 33 17.64 24.92 27.95
N VAL A 34 16.78 25.95 28.00
CA VAL A 34 16.51 26.72 29.23
C VAL A 34 15.89 25.84 30.32
N TRP A 35 14.98 24.93 29.94
CA TRP A 35 14.41 23.94 30.85
C TRP A 35 15.48 22.96 31.35
N GLY A 36 16.37 22.47 30.48
CA GLY A 36 17.49 21.60 30.85
C GLY A 36 18.49 22.24 31.82
N MET A 37 18.62 23.58 31.79
CA MET A 37 19.41 24.34 32.76
C MET A 37 18.68 24.60 34.09
N GLY A 38 17.42 24.20 34.23
CA GLY A 38 16.62 24.42 35.44
C GLY A 38 16.18 25.88 35.66
N LEU A 39 16.29 26.73 34.64
CA LEU A 39 15.91 28.15 34.74
C LEU A 39 14.40 28.38 34.65
N VAL A 40 13.66 27.39 34.16
CA VAL A 40 12.20 27.45 33.98
C VAL A 40 11.58 26.16 34.49
N THR A 41 10.45 26.27 35.18
CA THR A 41 9.69 25.12 35.68
C THR A 41 9.00 24.37 34.53
N SER A 42 8.71 23.07 34.70
CA SER A 42 7.99 22.29 33.68
C SER A 42 6.65 22.92 33.30
N THR A 43 5.92 23.50 34.26
CA THR A 43 4.68 24.22 34.01
C THR A 43 4.91 25.48 33.15
N GLY A 44 5.96 26.24 33.44
CA GLY A 44 6.35 27.41 32.64
C GLY A 44 6.71 27.02 31.21
N THR A 45 7.46 25.94 31.02
CA THR A 45 7.81 25.39 29.71
C THR A 45 6.57 25.02 28.90
N ILE A 46 5.59 24.35 29.50
CA ILE A 46 4.35 23.96 28.81
C ILE A 46 3.54 25.20 28.40
N LEU A 47 3.41 26.19 29.28
CA LEU A 47 2.65 27.41 28.99
C LEU A 47 3.31 28.24 27.88
N ILE A 48 4.64 28.40 27.92
CA ILE A 48 5.38 29.13 26.88
C ILE A 48 5.27 28.41 25.54
N HIS A 49 5.45 27.09 25.50
CA HIS A 49 5.30 26.31 24.27
C HIS A 49 3.87 26.43 23.70
N ALA A 50 2.84 26.26 24.52
CA ALA A 50 1.45 26.40 24.08
C ALA A 50 1.15 27.79 23.51
N ALA A 51 1.67 28.86 24.13
CA ALA A 51 1.54 30.23 23.65
C ALA A 51 2.21 30.43 22.28
N VAL A 52 3.41 29.88 22.09
CA VAL A 52 4.16 29.96 20.82
C VAL A 52 3.43 29.21 19.71
N VAL A 53 2.95 27.99 19.97
CA VAL A 53 2.18 27.21 18.99
C VAL A 53 0.88 27.92 18.61
N ALA A 54 0.15 28.48 19.58
CA ALA A 54 -1.07 29.23 19.34
C ALA A 54 -0.81 30.50 18.51
N ALA A 55 0.25 31.26 18.82
CA ALA A 55 0.63 32.45 18.06
C ALA A 55 1.01 32.10 16.61
N ALA A 56 1.78 31.02 16.40
CA ALA A 56 2.15 30.55 15.07
C ALA A 56 0.93 30.07 14.26
N ALA A 57 -0.01 29.37 14.89
CA ALA A 57 -1.25 28.95 14.26
C ALA A 57 -2.14 30.16 13.88
N ALA A 58 -2.30 31.13 14.79
CA ALA A 58 -3.06 32.35 14.53
C ALA A 58 -2.45 33.17 13.38
N ALA A 59 -1.13 33.36 13.38
CA ALA A 59 -0.42 33.99 12.27
C ALA A 59 -0.63 33.23 10.96
N GLY A 60 -0.51 31.90 10.99
CA GLY A 60 -0.78 31.03 9.83
C GLY A 60 -2.20 31.23 9.28
N LEU A 61 -3.21 31.30 10.13
CA LEU A 61 -4.60 31.50 9.73
C LEU A 61 -4.84 32.90 9.13
N VAL A 62 -4.22 33.94 9.67
CA VAL A 62 -4.32 35.32 9.16
C VAL A 62 -3.65 35.46 7.79
N PHE A 63 -2.44 34.91 7.63
CA PHE A 63 -1.69 35.04 6.38
C PHE A 63 -2.07 34.00 5.32
N ARG A 64 -2.75 32.89 5.71
CA ARG A 64 -3.08 31.76 4.82
C ARG A 64 -4.49 31.20 5.10
N PRO A 65 -5.56 31.95 4.81
CA PRO A 65 -6.94 31.58 5.18
C PRO A 65 -7.46 30.27 4.52
N GLY A 66 -6.81 29.76 3.49
CA GLY A 66 -7.18 28.50 2.83
C GLY A 66 -6.58 27.22 3.44
N LEU A 67 -5.65 27.33 4.41
CA LEU A 67 -4.90 26.18 4.94
C LEU A 67 -5.31 25.79 6.37
N GLY A 68 -6.53 26.12 6.79
CA GLY A 68 -6.99 25.94 8.17
C GLY A 68 -6.83 24.52 8.71
N ALA A 69 -7.20 23.50 7.93
CA ALA A 69 -7.09 22.10 8.35
C ALA A 69 -5.63 21.64 8.52
N GLU A 70 -4.74 22.08 7.65
CA GLU A 70 -3.30 21.76 7.71
C GLU A 70 -2.63 22.45 8.90
N ILE A 71 -2.96 23.73 9.14
CA ILE A 71 -2.47 24.50 10.29
C ILE A 71 -2.95 23.86 11.61
N ALA A 72 -4.23 23.49 11.69
CA ALA A 72 -4.79 22.82 12.87
C ALA A 72 -4.12 21.47 13.15
N LEU A 73 -3.89 20.65 12.11
CA LEU A 73 -3.19 19.37 12.25
C LEU A 73 -1.74 19.56 12.75
N ARG A 74 -1.01 20.53 12.19
CA ARG A 74 0.37 20.82 12.64
C ARG A 74 0.42 21.35 14.06
N ALA A 75 -0.50 22.23 14.45
CA ALA A 75 -0.61 22.73 15.82
C ALA A 75 -0.93 21.59 16.81
N ALA A 76 -1.84 20.68 16.45
CA ALA A 76 -2.15 19.51 17.26
C ALA A 76 -0.95 18.58 17.44
N LEU A 77 -0.18 18.33 16.37
CA LEU A 77 1.05 17.55 16.44
C LEU A 77 2.12 18.22 17.32
N LEU A 78 2.30 19.54 17.20
CA LEU A 78 3.25 20.29 18.04
C LEU A 78 2.88 20.17 19.53
N LEU A 79 1.60 20.40 19.88
CA LEU A 79 1.13 20.29 21.26
C LEU A 79 1.28 18.87 21.82
N LEU A 80 1.04 17.83 21.01
CA LEU A 80 1.15 16.44 21.43
C LEU A 80 2.60 16.02 21.67
N LEU A 81 3.54 16.50 20.84
CA LEU A 81 4.96 16.19 20.97
C LEU A 81 5.67 17.13 21.97
N GLY A 82 5.00 18.17 22.44
CA GLY A 82 5.52 19.15 23.39
C GLY A 82 6.69 19.96 22.81
N PRO A 83 7.62 20.46 23.65
CA PRO A 83 8.72 21.33 23.22
C PRO A 83 9.76 20.66 22.31
N LEU A 84 9.60 19.37 21.99
CA LEU A 84 10.40 18.67 20.98
C LEU A 84 9.71 18.56 19.61
N GLY A 85 8.42 18.94 19.54
CA GLY A 85 7.60 18.81 18.33
C GLY A 85 8.14 19.60 17.15
N GLY A 86 8.65 20.82 17.38
CA GLY A 86 9.24 21.65 16.32
C GLY A 86 10.42 20.98 15.63
N LEU A 87 11.29 20.31 16.39
CA LEU A 87 12.44 19.58 15.84
C LEU A 87 12.00 18.34 15.04
N VAL A 88 11.03 17.57 15.54
CA VAL A 88 10.49 16.41 14.84
C VAL A 88 9.82 16.81 13.53
N LEU A 89 9.04 17.90 13.52
CA LEU A 89 8.42 18.42 12.30
C LEU A 89 9.45 19.00 11.33
N LEU A 90 10.52 19.62 11.83
CA LEU A 90 11.61 20.11 11.00
C LEU A 90 12.38 18.95 10.36
N ILE A 91 12.66 17.86 11.07
CA ILE A 91 13.27 16.65 10.51
C ILE A 91 12.32 15.96 9.51
N ALA A 92 11.02 15.86 9.84
CA ALA A 92 10.02 15.28 8.94
C ALA A 92 9.79 16.13 7.67
N GLY A 93 9.98 17.46 7.78
CA GLY A 93 9.89 18.40 6.67
C GLY A 93 11.19 18.58 5.88
N ALA A 94 12.35 18.37 6.51
CA ALA A 94 13.68 18.48 5.90
C ALA A 94 14.22 17.15 5.36
N GLY A 95 13.65 16.02 5.79
CA GLY A 95 13.84 14.74 5.10
C GLY A 95 13.53 14.91 3.61
N PRO A 96 14.23 14.20 2.71
CA PRO A 96 14.22 14.45 1.27
C PRO A 96 12.77 14.61 0.86
N ALA A 97 12.42 15.86 0.55
CA ALA A 97 11.05 16.29 0.40
C ALA A 97 10.36 15.23 -0.45
N ARG A 98 9.30 14.62 0.10
CA ARG A 98 8.44 13.72 -0.65
C ARG A 98 8.21 14.41 -1.99
N ILE A 99 8.71 13.79 -3.05
CA ILE A 99 8.39 14.19 -4.42
C ILE A 99 6.91 13.87 -4.57
N ALA A 100 6.07 14.78 -4.08
CA ALA A 100 4.69 14.89 -4.49
C ALA A 100 4.72 15.37 -5.94
N PRO A 101 3.96 14.74 -6.85
CA PRO A 101 4.02 15.06 -8.26
C PRO A 101 3.20 16.32 -8.49
N GLU A 102 3.87 17.45 -8.64
CA GLU A 102 3.23 18.63 -9.22
C GLU A 102 4.21 19.27 -10.21
N GLY A 103 3.72 19.43 -11.43
CA GLY A 103 4.52 19.56 -12.63
C GLY A 103 5.38 20.81 -12.75
N LEU A 104 6.15 20.79 -13.84
CA LEU A 104 7.08 21.77 -14.41
C LEU A 104 8.52 21.24 -14.31
N GLN A 105 9.01 20.60 -15.38
CA GLN A 105 9.71 21.28 -16.48
C GLN A 105 10.89 22.06 -15.91
N ASP A 106 12.00 21.36 -15.67
CA ASP A 106 13.29 22.02 -15.67
C ASP A 106 14.24 21.27 -16.60
N GLU A 107 14.79 22.09 -17.48
CA GLU A 107 15.40 21.81 -18.75
C GLU A 107 16.89 21.51 -18.55
N SER A 108 17.24 20.64 -17.59
CA SER A 108 18.64 20.27 -17.37
C SER A 108 19.03 19.09 -18.28
N LEU A 109 19.21 19.43 -19.54
CA LEU A 109 19.89 18.63 -20.54
C LEU A 109 21.34 18.33 -20.09
N THR A 110 21.79 17.12 -20.43
CA THR A 110 23.20 16.68 -20.58
C THR A 110 23.93 15.96 -19.44
N ALA A 111 23.25 15.10 -18.69
CA ALA A 111 23.92 13.90 -18.17
C ALA A 111 23.07 12.66 -18.45
N PRO A 112 23.58 11.62 -19.15
CA PRO A 112 22.84 10.37 -19.28
C PRO A 112 22.58 9.80 -17.88
N PRO A 113 21.32 9.44 -17.56
CA PRO A 113 20.94 9.03 -16.21
C PRO A 113 21.82 7.86 -15.77
N ARG A 114 22.35 7.94 -14.54
CA ARG A 114 23.14 6.83 -14.00
C ARG A 114 22.23 5.61 -13.95
N ARG A 115 22.78 4.42 -14.22
CA ARG A 115 22.02 3.15 -14.30
C ARG A 115 21.09 2.91 -13.09
N ALA A 116 21.45 3.43 -11.92
CA ALA A 116 20.65 3.39 -10.70
C ALA A 116 19.43 4.34 -10.72
N GLU A 117 19.58 5.54 -11.27
CA GLU A 117 18.50 6.52 -11.46
C GLU A 117 17.52 6.02 -12.52
N ALA A 118 18.02 5.48 -13.64
CA ALA A 118 17.19 4.84 -14.65
C ALA A 118 16.40 3.64 -14.10
N LEU A 119 16.99 2.86 -13.19
CA LEU A 119 16.30 1.76 -12.51
C LEU A 119 15.27 2.26 -11.49
N ALA A 120 15.61 3.29 -10.72
CA ALA A 120 14.70 3.92 -9.76
C ALA A 120 13.50 4.55 -10.47
N ASP A 121 13.71 5.23 -11.60
CA ASP A 121 12.65 5.81 -12.41
C ASP A 121 11.81 4.74 -13.08
N ALA A 122 12.41 3.65 -13.58
CA ALA A 122 11.66 2.52 -14.10
C ALA A 122 10.76 1.83 -13.05
N ILE A 123 11.21 1.79 -11.78
CA ILE A 123 10.41 1.29 -10.64
C ILE A 123 9.31 2.30 -10.26
N ARG A 124 9.65 3.59 -10.15
CA ARG A 124 8.71 4.68 -9.75
C ARG A 124 7.61 4.90 -10.76
N GLN A 125 7.93 4.86 -12.06
CA GLN A 125 6.96 5.10 -13.13
C GLN A 125 5.98 3.93 -13.32
N GLY A 126 6.09 2.85 -12.54
CA GLY A 126 5.31 1.62 -12.77
C GLY A 126 5.56 1.00 -14.15
N ARG A 127 6.53 1.50 -14.92
CA ARG A 127 6.92 1.07 -16.28
C ARG A 127 7.73 -0.24 -16.27
N ARG A 128 7.47 -1.08 -15.27
CA ARG A 128 7.63 -2.52 -15.37
C ARG A 128 6.33 -3.26 -15.06
N ARG A 129 5.22 -2.79 -15.62
CA ARG A 129 4.37 -3.74 -16.36
C ARG A 129 5.09 -4.07 -17.66
N GLN A 130 6.20 -4.81 -17.55
CA GLN A 130 6.63 -5.58 -18.69
C GLN A 130 5.40 -6.45 -18.99
N PRO A 131 4.77 -6.34 -20.18
CA PRO A 131 3.65 -7.22 -20.51
C PRO A 131 4.13 -8.61 -20.16
N LEU A 132 3.40 -9.28 -19.25
CA LEU A 132 3.78 -10.64 -18.89
C LEU A 132 3.87 -11.36 -20.22
N PRO A 133 5.02 -11.97 -20.56
CA PRO A 133 5.10 -12.81 -21.74
C PRO A 133 3.94 -13.80 -21.67
N GLU A 134 3.37 -14.11 -22.84
CA GLU A 134 2.25 -15.03 -23.05
C GLU A 134 2.19 -16.16 -22.00
N PRO A 135 0.97 -16.55 -21.59
CA PRO A 135 0.74 -17.50 -20.50
C PRO A 135 1.72 -18.66 -20.63
N PRO A 136 2.62 -18.84 -19.66
CA PRO A 136 3.84 -19.58 -19.93
C PRO A 136 3.55 -21.07 -19.98
N ARG A 137 4.38 -21.73 -20.79
CA ARG A 137 4.82 -23.13 -20.65
C ARG A 137 4.69 -23.61 -19.19
N PRO A 138 4.34 -24.89 -18.95
CA PRO A 138 4.15 -25.41 -17.60
C PRO A 138 5.28 -24.95 -16.66
N PHE A 139 4.91 -24.23 -15.59
CA PHE A 139 5.87 -23.61 -14.67
C PHE A 139 6.78 -24.64 -13.97
N ALA A 140 6.32 -25.89 -13.83
CA ALA A 140 7.04 -26.94 -13.14
C ALA A 140 8.43 -27.24 -13.76
N PRO A 141 8.57 -27.49 -15.08
CA PRO A 141 9.87 -27.59 -15.75
C PRO A 141 10.82 -26.42 -15.48
N LEU A 142 10.29 -25.19 -15.45
CA LEU A 142 11.11 -23.99 -15.24
C LEU A 142 11.82 -24.00 -13.88
N PHE A 143 11.19 -24.50 -12.83
CA PHE A 143 11.81 -24.60 -11.51
C PHE A 143 12.81 -25.76 -11.37
N ARG A 144 12.77 -26.76 -12.27
CA ARG A 144 13.73 -27.87 -12.26
C ARG A 144 15.00 -27.54 -13.02
N GLU A 145 14.86 -26.96 -14.21
CA GLU A 145 15.95 -26.84 -15.19
C GLU A 145 16.23 -25.40 -15.62
N GLY A 146 15.34 -24.46 -15.28
CA GLY A 146 15.47 -23.08 -15.70
C GLY A 146 16.62 -22.35 -15.02
N PRO A 147 17.20 -21.32 -15.65
CA PRO A 147 18.21 -20.48 -15.02
C PRO A 147 17.61 -19.74 -13.81
N LEU A 148 18.44 -19.49 -12.80
CA LEU A 148 18.01 -19.04 -11.48
C LEU A 148 17.23 -17.71 -11.52
N ASP A 149 17.61 -16.80 -12.40
CA ASP A 149 16.93 -15.52 -12.63
C ASP A 149 15.49 -15.69 -13.16
N ARG A 150 15.23 -16.73 -13.96
CA ARG A 150 13.89 -17.08 -14.44
C ARG A 150 13.07 -17.74 -13.34
N GLN A 151 13.68 -18.58 -12.50
CA GLN A 151 13.01 -19.17 -11.33
C GLN A 151 12.52 -18.08 -10.36
N PHE A 152 13.35 -17.09 -10.05
CA PHE A 152 12.96 -15.94 -9.21
C PHE A 152 11.90 -15.03 -9.86
N ARG A 153 11.91 -14.91 -11.19
CA ARG A 153 10.82 -14.21 -11.89
C ARG A 153 9.51 -14.99 -11.82
N ALA A 154 9.55 -16.29 -12.06
CA ALA A 154 8.38 -17.16 -11.98
C ALA A 154 7.77 -17.16 -10.58
N ILE A 155 8.59 -17.24 -9.52
CA ILE A 155 8.06 -17.20 -8.14
C ILE A 155 7.40 -15.86 -7.83
N SER A 156 7.94 -14.76 -8.38
CA SER A 156 7.33 -13.42 -8.27
C SER A 156 6.01 -13.28 -9.03
N VAL A 157 5.84 -14.04 -10.13
CA VAL A 157 4.56 -14.11 -10.87
C VAL A 157 3.53 -14.89 -10.05
N ILE A 158 3.90 -16.07 -9.51
CA ILE A 158 3.04 -16.89 -8.64
C ILE A 158 2.54 -16.07 -7.44
N SER A 159 3.40 -15.25 -6.84
CA SER A 159 3.03 -14.38 -5.71
C SER A 159 1.96 -13.33 -6.03
N ARG A 160 1.82 -12.93 -7.29
CA ARG A 160 0.91 -11.86 -7.74
C ARG A 160 -0.35 -12.37 -8.43
N HIS A 161 -0.22 -13.46 -9.18
CA HIS A 161 -1.29 -14.00 -10.03
C HIS A 161 -1.39 -15.51 -9.84
N TYR A 162 -1.51 -15.94 -8.58
CA TYR A 162 -1.65 -17.37 -8.28
C TYR A 162 -2.88 -17.93 -8.97
N ARG A 163 -2.73 -19.12 -9.55
CA ARG A 163 -3.81 -19.95 -10.05
C ARG A 163 -3.61 -21.40 -9.55
N PRO A 164 -4.66 -22.18 -9.32
CA PRO A 164 -4.56 -23.55 -8.81
C PRO A 164 -3.59 -24.47 -9.59
N ASP A 165 -3.52 -24.31 -10.91
CA ASP A 165 -2.61 -25.04 -11.81
C ASP A 165 -1.12 -24.73 -11.57
N MET A 166 -0.81 -23.64 -10.87
CA MET A 166 0.56 -23.27 -10.49
C MET A 166 1.04 -23.96 -9.20
N LEU A 167 0.16 -24.61 -8.42
CA LEU A 167 0.53 -25.27 -7.17
C LEU A 167 1.67 -26.30 -7.32
N PRO A 168 1.68 -27.17 -8.36
CA PRO A 168 2.77 -28.13 -8.55
C PRO A 168 4.13 -27.43 -8.72
N ALA A 169 4.16 -26.29 -9.42
CA ALA A 169 5.38 -25.52 -9.60
C ALA A 169 5.86 -24.88 -8.29
N LEU A 170 4.94 -24.36 -7.47
CA LEU A 170 5.26 -23.87 -6.14
C LEU A 170 5.80 -24.98 -5.22
N ARG A 171 5.27 -26.20 -5.30
CA ARG A 171 5.79 -27.37 -4.57
C ARG A 171 7.20 -27.74 -5.00
N VAL A 172 7.51 -27.67 -6.30
CA VAL A 172 8.88 -27.85 -6.80
C VAL A 172 9.81 -26.77 -6.24
N ALA A 173 9.38 -25.50 -6.21
CA ALA A 173 10.17 -24.40 -5.66
C ALA A 173 10.43 -24.56 -4.15
N LEU A 174 9.47 -25.09 -3.38
CA LEU A 174 9.64 -25.43 -1.96
C LEU A 174 10.68 -26.52 -1.73
N ALA A 175 10.79 -27.48 -2.66
CA ALA A 175 11.78 -28.55 -2.62
C ALA A 175 13.12 -28.15 -3.29
N SER A 176 13.28 -26.90 -3.72
CA SER A 176 14.49 -26.47 -4.43
C SER A 176 15.74 -26.60 -3.54
N PRO A 177 16.88 -27.07 -4.10
CA PRO A 177 18.15 -27.08 -3.37
C PRO A 177 18.64 -25.66 -3.05
N VAL A 178 18.23 -24.65 -3.84
CA VAL A 178 18.67 -23.25 -3.67
C VAL A 178 17.98 -22.61 -2.46
N PRO A 179 18.71 -22.23 -1.39
CA PRO A 179 18.10 -21.75 -0.15
C PRO A 179 17.23 -20.50 -0.33
N GLY A 180 17.68 -19.51 -1.12
CA GLY A 180 16.93 -18.28 -1.33
C GLY A 180 15.58 -18.50 -2.02
N LEU A 181 15.52 -19.42 -2.98
CA LEU A 181 14.27 -19.75 -3.66
C LEU A 181 13.29 -20.48 -2.73
N ARG A 182 13.80 -21.42 -1.93
CA ARG A 182 13.01 -22.17 -0.95
C ARG A 182 12.39 -21.25 0.11
N VAL A 183 13.16 -20.28 0.62
CA VAL A 183 12.66 -19.28 1.59
C VAL A 183 11.54 -18.43 0.97
N GLN A 184 11.72 -17.94 -0.26
CA GLN A 184 10.69 -17.16 -0.94
C GLN A 184 9.43 -17.99 -1.22
N ALA A 185 9.58 -19.23 -1.68
CA ALA A 185 8.48 -20.15 -1.91
C ALA A 185 7.70 -20.44 -0.61
N ALA A 186 8.40 -20.63 0.51
CA ALA A 186 7.76 -20.84 1.82
C ALA A 186 6.96 -19.61 2.28
N ALA A 187 7.51 -18.40 2.11
CA ALA A 187 6.81 -17.16 2.43
C ALA A 187 5.54 -16.99 1.58
N ILE A 188 5.61 -17.28 0.28
CA ILE A 188 4.47 -17.23 -0.64
C ILE A 188 3.44 -18.29 -0.27
N PHE A 189 3.87 -19.52 0.01
CA PHE A 189 2.98 -20.61 0.43
C PHE A 189 2.21 -20.26 1.72
N ALA A 190 2.90 -19.73 2.74
CA ALA A 190 2.27 -19.30 3.99
C ALA A 190 1.26 -18.17 3.76
N ARG A 191 1.60 -17.19 2.91
CA ARG A 191 0.70 -16.08 2.53
C ARG A 191 -0.55 -16.60 1.82
N LEU A 192 -0.40 -17.47 0.82
CA LEU A 192 -1.52 -18.04 0.06
C LEU A 192 -2.40 -18.91 0.95
N ARG A 193 -1.80 -19.71 1.84
CA ARG A 193 -2.55 -20.48 2.86
C ARG A 193 -3.39 -19.58 3.76
N GLY A 194 -2.83 -18.49 4.25
CA GLY A 194 -3.57 -17.50 5.05
C GLY A 194 -4.72 -16.86 4.25
N HIS A 195 -4.46 -16.46 3.00
CA HIS A 195 -5.46 -15.84 2.14
C HIS A 195 -6.65 -16.76 1.82
N TYR A 196 -6.39 -17.96 1.32
CA TYR A 196 -7.43 -18.93 0.99
C TYR A 196 -8.14 -19.48 2.23
N GLY A 197 -7.44 -19.58 3.36
CA GLY A 197 -8.04 -19.94 4.65
C GLY A 197 -9.06 -18.91 5.14
N GLU A 198 -8.72 -17.62 5.11
CA GLU A 198 -9.66 -16.56 5.48
C GLU A 198 -10.82 -16.45 4.49
N MET A 199 -10.55 -16.55 3.19
CA MET A 199 -11.61 -16.57 2.18
C MET A 199 -12.58 -17.75 2.39
N ALA A 200 -12.08 -18.94 2.69
CA ALA A 200 -12.93 -20.09 2.96
C ALA A 200 -13.81 -19.88 4.20
N LYS A 201 -13.27 -19.29 5.27
CA LYS A 201 -14.04 -18.94 6.47
C LYS A 201 -15.15 -17.94 6.14
N GLU A 202 -14.83 -16.88 5.42
CA GLU A 202 -15.80 -15.86 5.00
C GLU A 202 -16.94 -16.47 4.17
N LEU A 203 -16.60 -17.30 3.17
CA LEU A 203 -17.58 -17.94 2.30
C LEU A 203 -18.50 -18.92 3.03
N LEU A 204 -17.97 -19.66 4.01
CA LEU A 204 -18.74 -20.62 4.81
C LEU A 204 -19.53 -19.97 5.96
N ALA A 205 -19.14 -18.76 6.39
CA ALA A 205 -19.87 -17.98 7.40
C ALA A 205 -20.97 -17.09 6.81
N ALA A 206 -20.98 -16.91 5.48
CA ALA A 206 -21.98 -16.09 4.80
C ALA A 206 -23.40 -16.62 5.10
N PRO A 207 -24.34 -15.75 5.49
CA PRO A 207 -25.68 -16.16 5.91
C PRO A 207 -26.42 -16.88 4.78
N ALA A 208 -27.35 -17.76 5.16
CA ALA A 208 -28.15 -18.57 4.24
C ALA A 208 -29.24 -17.77 3.50
N ALA A 209 -29.40 -16.47 3.79
CA ALA A 209 -30.35 -15.63 3.08
C ALA A 209 -30.03 -15.66 1.58
N PRO A 210 -31.04 -15.85 0.70
CA PRO A 210 -30.81 -16.04 -0.72
C PRO A 210 -30.24 -14.74 -1.33
N PRO A 211 -28.99 -14.77 -1.85
CA PRO A 211 -28.45 -13.62 -2.55
C PRO A 211 -29.16 -13.43 -3.91
N ALA A 212 -29.05 -12.25 -4.49
CA ALA A 212 -29.45 -12.03 -5.88
C ALA A 212 -28.68 -13.00 -6.82
N SER A 213 -29.29 -13.45 -7.91
CA SER A 213 -28.72 -14.49 -8.79
C SER A 213 -27.30 -14.20 -9.28
N ALA A 214 -26.99 -12.94 -9.64
CA ALA A 214 -25.64 -12.53 -10.05
C ALA A 214 -24.62 -12.65 -8.91
N GLU A 215 -25.01 -12.27 -7.69
CA GLU A 215 -24.17 -12.42 -6.51
C GLU A 215 -23.98 -13.89 -6.13
N ALA A 216 -25.02 -14.71 -6.26
CA ALA A 216 -24.94 -16.16 -6.04
C ALA A 216 -23.86 -16.80 -6.93
N ARG A 217 -23.84 -16.47 -8.24
CA ARG A 217 -22.81 -16.96 -9.18
C ARG A 217 -21.41 -16.47 -8.83
N ARG A 218 -21.28 -15.19 -8.46
CA ARG A 218 -20.00 -14.63 -8.02
C ARG A 218 -19.46 -15.38 -6.80
N LEU A 219 -20.30 -15.64 -5.81
CA LEU A 219 -19.94 -16.41 -4.62
C LEU A 219 -19.63 -17.87 -4.95
N ALA A 220 -20.38 -18.50 -5.87
CA ALA A 220 -20.11 -19.85 -6.35
C ALA A 220 -18.73 -19.94 -7.02
N GLY A 221 -18.38 -18.97 -7.86
CA GLY A 221 -17.05 -18.87 -8.47
C GLY A 221 -15.92 -18.77 -7.44
N ARG A 222 -16.11 -17.95 -6.39
CA ARG A 222 -15.15 -17.85 -5.28
C ARG A 222 -15.04 -19.15 -4.48
N CYS A 223 -16.15 -19.86 -4.26
CA CYS A 223 -16.14 -21.18 -3.61
C CYS A 223 -15.35 -22.20 -4.44
N ALA A 224 -15.57 -22.22 -5.76
CA ALA A 224 -14.85 -23.07 -6.69
C ALA A 224 -13.34 -22.78 -6.66
N GLU A 225 -12.96 -21.50 -6.72
CA GLU A 225 -11.56 -21.07 -6.64
C GLU A 225 -10.91 -21.50 -5.33
N ALA A 226 -11.57 -21.24 -4.19
CA ALA A 226 -11.06 -21.60 -2.87
C ALA A 226 -10.90 -23.12 -2.72
N ALA A 227 -11.88 -23.91 -3.18
CA ALA A 227 -11.85 -25.36 -3.14
C ALA A 227 -10.75 -25.96 -4.04
N ALA A 228 -10.49 -25.35 -5.19
CA ALA A 228 -9.44 -25.79 -6.12
C ALA A 228 -8.04 -25.34 -5.72
N SER A 229 -7.91 -24.34 -4.83
CA SER A 229 -6.64 -23.69 -4.48
C SER A 229 -5.54 -24.63 -3.97
N GLY A 230 -5.91 -25.77 -3.37
CA GLY A 230 -5.00 -26.72 -2.72
C GLY A 230 -4.37 -26.23 -1.41
N PHE A 231 -4.90 -25.13 -0.85
CA PHE A 231 -4.45 -24.53 0.42
C PHE A 231 -5.41 -24.73 1.60
N VAL A 232 -6.61 -25.24 1.33
CA VAL A 232 -7.59 -25.67 2.34
C VAL A 232 -7.53 -27.19 2.50
N ASP A 233 -7.94 -27.71 3.65
CA ASP A 233 -8.06 -29.16 3.83
C ASP A 233 -9.24 -29.74 3.02
N GLU A 234 -9.25 -31.05 2.82
CA GLU A 234 -10.24 -31.71 1.95
C GLU A 234 -11.67 -31.59 2.52
N ALA A 235 -11.85 -31.54 3.85
CA ALA A 235 -13.16 -31.39 4.45
C ALA A 235 -13.72 -29.97 4.18
N VAL A 236 -12.90 -28.93 4.30
CA VAL A 236 -13.25 -27.56 3.94
C VAL A 236 -13.49 -27.44 2.43
N ALA A 237 -12.66 -28.08 1.59
CA ALA A 237 -12.85 -28.10 0.15
C ALA A 237 -14.19 -28.74 -0.23
N ALA A 238 -14.55 -29.87 0.37
CA ALA A 238 -15.83 -30.54 0.15
C ALA A 238 -17.02 -29.64 0.56
N ARG A 239 -16.94 -28.96 1.70
CA ARG A 239 -17.97 -28.00 2.15
C ARG A 239 -18.11 -26.82 1.19
N LEU A 240 -17.00 -26.28 0.67
CA LEU A 240 -17.02 -25.21 -0.33
C LEU A 240 -17.65 -25.68 -1.65
N ARG A 241 -17.39 -26.92 -2.09
CA ARG A 241 -18.03 -27.49 -3.29
C ARG A 241 -19.54 -27.69 -3.09
N ALA A 242 -19.97 -28.15 -1.91
CA ALA A 242 -21.39 -28.23 -1.58
C ALA A 242 -22.05 -26.85 -1.60
N ARG A 243 -21.42 -25.86 -0.96
CA ARG A 243 -21.89 -24.46 -0.96
C ARG A 243 -21.94 -23.86 -2.36
N GLN A 244 -20.96 -24.18 -3.21
CA GLN A 244 -20.96 -23.79 -4.62
C GLN A 244 -22.20 -24.34 -5.34
N ALA A 245 -22.52 -25.62 -5.16
CA ALA A 245 -23.70 -26.24 -5.79
C ALA A 245 -25.00 -25.56 -5.33
N GLU A 246 -25.17 -25.35 -4.02
CA GLU A 246 -26.32 -24.61 -3.46
C GLU A 246 -26.50 -23.23 -4.09
N LEU A 247 -25.39 -22.48 -4.24
CA LEU A 247 -25.41 -21.14 -4.83
C LEU A 247 -25.74 -21.15 -6.33
N LEU A 248 -25.32 -22.18 -7.06
CA LEU A 248 -25.66 -22.35 -8.47
C LEU A 248 -27.13 -22.72 -8.65
N ASP A 249 -27.68 -23.57 -7.78
CA ASP A 249 -29.12 -23.91 -7.79
C ASP A 249 -29.98 -22.67 -7.53
N LEU A 250 -29.58 -21.82 -6.57
CA LEU A 250 -30.24 -20.53 -6.29
C LEU A 250 -30.11 -19.53 -7.43
N ALA A 251 -28.98 -19.53 -8.15
CA ALA A 251 -28.74 -18.60 -9.25
C ALA A 251 -29.63 -18.87 -10.47
N GLY A 252 -30.17 -20.08 -10.59
CA GLY A 252 -30.94 -20.53 -11.75
C GLY A 252 -30.14 -20.60 -13.05
N PRO A 253 -30.78 -21.02 -14.15
CA PRO A 253 -30.13 -21.08 -15.46
C PRO A 253 -29.64 -19.69 -15.90
N GLU A 254 -28.50 -19.66 -16.60
CA GLU A 254 -28.01 -18.45 -17.24
C GLU A 254 -28.96 -18.02 -18.34
N ALA A 255 -29.58 -16.85 -18.20
CA ALA A 255 -30.40 -16.28 -19.25
C ALA A 255 -29.49 -16.07 -20.48
N PRO A 256 -29.81 -16.69 -21.62
CA PRO A 256 -28.99 -16.57 -22.81
C PRO A 256 -29.12 -15.13 -23.34
N GLY A 257 -28.15 -14.27 -23.01
CA GLY A 257 -28.11 -12.89 -23.52
C GLY A 257 -27.39 -11.89 -22.64
N GLU A 258 -27.21 -12.16 -21.35
CA GLU A 258 -26.43 -11.28 -20.47
C GLU A 258 -24.96 -11.71 -20.56
N ALA A 259 -24.30 -11.25 -21.64
CA ALA A 259 -22.87 -11.46 -21.84
C ALA A 259 -22.14 -11.05 -20.55
N ALA A 260 -21.51 -12.04 -19.92
CA ALA A 260 -20.76 -11.85 -18.69
C ALA A 260 -19.84 -10.65 -18.85
N ASP A 261 -20.14 -9.57 -18.12
CA ASP A 261 -19.17 -8.52 -17.90
C ASP A 261 -17.86 -9.21 -17.51
N PRO A 262 -16.74 -8.92 -18.19
CA PRO A 262 -15.49 -9.59 -17.91
C PRO A 262 -15.25 -9.52 -16.40
N PRO A 263 -14.90 -10.65 -15.75
CA PRO A 263 -14.71 -10.68 -14.31
C PRO A 263 -13.82 -9.49 -13.95
N PRO A 264 -14.25 -8.59 -13.04
CA PRO A 264 -13.56 -7.34 -12.79
C PRO A 264 -12.09 -7.70 -12.59
N GLU A 265 -11.25 -7.27 -13.55
CA GLU A 265 -9.85 -7.69 -13.65
C GLU A 265 -9.32 -7.75 -12.24
N ALA A 266 -8.94 -8.95 -11.77
CA ALA A 266 -8.58 -9.23 -10.39
C ALA A 266 -7.75 -8.07 -9.89
N SER A 267 -8.43 -7.12 -9.23
CA SER A 267 -7.89 -5.77 -9.04
C SER A 267 -6.83 -5.99 -8.01
N GLY A 268 -5.60 -6.14 -8.51
CA GLY A 268 -4.54 -6.85 -7.84
C GLY A 268 -4.48 -6.27 -6.45
N THR A 269 -4.94 -7.06 -5.47
CA THR A 269 -5.40 -6.57 -4.16
C THR A 269 -4.49 -5.45 -3.67
N ALA A 270 -4.86 -4.22 -4.02
CA ALA A 270 -4.34 -3.03 -3.41
C ALA A 270 -5.05 -3.06 -2.07
N ARG A 271 -4.50 -3.88 -1.18
CA ARG A 271 -4.88 -3.94 0.22
C ARG A 271 -4.92 -2.50 0.66
N ASP A 272 -6.09 -2.09 1.15
CA ASP A 272 -6.22 -0.92 1.99
C ASP A 272 -5.05 -0.94 3.00
N PRO A 273 -4.07 -0.04 2.87
CA PRO A 273 -2.93 0.01 3.78
C PRO A 273 -3.36 0.43 5.20
N GLY A 274 -4.64 0.79 5.39
CA GLY A 274 -5.20 1.30 6.62
C GLY A 274 -5.72 0.25 7.61
N ARG A 275 -5.77 -1.06 7.29
CA ARG A 275 -6.23 -2.04 8.30
C ARG A 275 -5.11 -2.30 9.31
N PRO A 276 -5.22 -1.80 10.57
CA PRO A 276 -4.15 -1.97 11.55
C PRO A 276 -3.95 -3.46 11.83
N LEU A 277 -2.73 -3.93 11.61
CA LEU A 277 -2.33 -5.28 12.00
C LEU A 277 -2.55 -5.40 13.52
N LYS A 278 -3.50 -6.23 13.94
CA LYS A 278 -3.64 -6.62 15.35
C LYS A 278 -2.30 -7.22 15.78
N ARG A 279 -1.52 -6.46 16.54
CA ARG A 279 -0.30 -6.94 17.18
C ARG A 279 -0.73 -7.94 18.24
N HIS A 280 -0.63 -9.22 17.92
CA HIS A 280 -0.65 -10.25 18.94
C HIS A 280 0.61 -10.05 19.78
N SER A 281 0.41 -9.51 20.98
CA SER A 281 1.41 -9.51 22.03
C SER A 281 1.78 -10.96 22.29
N CYS A 282 2.99 -11.37 21.91
CA CYS A 282 3.57 -12.58 22.43
C CYS A 282 3.81 -12.34 23.92
N GLY A 283 2.89 -12.84 24.75
CA GLY A 283 3.08 -12.88 26.20
C GLY A 283 4.41 -13.56 26.49
N GLY A 284 5.31 -12.81 27.13
CA GLY A 284 6.52 -13.35 27.72
C GLY A 284 6.12 -14.39 28.75
N ILE A 285 6.68 -15.58 28.59
CA ILE A 285 6.62 -16.65 29.59
C ILE A 285 7.47 -16.14 30.76
N ALA A 286 6.85 -16.05 31.94
CA ALA A 286 7.50 -15.75 33.21
C ALA A 286 8.32 -16.94 33.70
#